data_AF-E3L739-F1
#
_entry.id   AF-E3L739-F1
#
_cell.length_a   1.000
_cell.length_b   1.000
_cell.length_c   1.000
_cell.angle_alpha   90.00
_cell.angle_beta   90.00
_cell.angle_gamma   90.00
#
_symmetry.space_group_name_H-M   'P 1'
#
loop_
_entity.id
_entity.type
_entity.pdbx_description
1 polymer ?
#
loop_
_entity_poly.entity_id
_entity_poly.type
_entity_poly.pdbx_seq_one_letter_code
_entity_poly.pdbx_strand_id
1 'polypeptide(L)'
;MLESVTLSQAKNGDLKFKSAKIANHFYSLNFLESIKSFEFKLAYHIADKNIPHIDLKSKELIKPNQPNGIKLELFIFDFFPFVNSLSLLEVDRIK
;
A
#
# COMPACT_ATOMS: atom_id res chain seq x y z
N MET A 1 -10.63 13.71 -9.14
CA MET A 1 -9.27 13.39 -9.64
C MET A 1 -9.00 11.88 -9.63
N LEU A 2 -9.32 11.15 -8.55
CA LEU A 2 -9.18 9.68 -8.53
C LEU A 2 -10.17 8.99 -9.49
N GLU A 3 -11.45 9.40 -9.50
CA GLU A 3 -12.49 8.84 -10.39
C GLU A 3 -12.21 9.06 -11.88
N SER A 4 -11.59 10.18 -12.25
CA SER A 4 -11.18 10.45 -13.63
C SER A 4 -10.01 9.56 -14.09
N VAL A 5 -9.21 9.05 -13.16
CA VAL A 5 -8.10 8.13 -13.45
C VAL A 5 -8.62 6.70 -13.57
N THR A 6 -9.54 6.27 -12.69
CA THR A 6 -10.09 4.91 -12.69
C THR A 6 -10.90 4.59 -13.94
N LEU A 7 -11.52 5.61 -14.56
CA LEU A 7 -12.29 5.47 -15.80
C LEU A 7 -11.51 5.89 -17.05
N SER A 8 -10.23 6.23 -16.92
CA SER A 8 -9.44 6.70 -18.05
C SER A 8 -9.23 5.58 -19.06
N GLN A 9 -9.63 5.82 -20.31
CA GLN A 9 -9.51 4.87 -21.41
C GLN A 9 -8.41 5.27 -22.39
N ALA A 10 -7.74 4.27 -22.96
CA ALA A 10 -6.89 4.41 -24.13
C ALA A 10 -7.75 4.47 -25.41
N LYS A 11 -7.13 4.82 -26.55
CA LYS A 11 -7.84 4.97 -27.83
C LYS A 11 -8.53 3.68 -28.31
N ASN A 12 -8.05 2.52 -27.85
CA ASN A 12 -8.60 1.21 -28.18
C ASN A 12 -9.75 0.75 -27.25
N GLY A 13 -10.17 1.59 -26.29
CA GLY A 13 -11.24 1.27 -25.34
C GLY A 13 -10.78 0.58 -24.05
N ASP A 14 -9.53 0.13 -23.97
CA ASP A 14 -8.94 -0.43 -22.75
C ASP A 14 -8.81 0.63 -21.65
N LEU A 15 -8.75 0.21 -20.38
CA LEU A 15 -8.29 1.08 -19.31
C LEU A 15 -6.83 1.50 -19.55
N LYS A 16 -6.58 2.81 -19.47
CA LYS A 16 -5.25 3.40 -19.61
C LYS A 16 -4.28 2.89 -18.53
N PHE A 17 -4.80 2.60 -17.33
CA PHE A 17 -4.06 2.06 -16.20
C PHE A 17 -4.57 0.65 -15.86
N LYS A 18 -4.25 -0.32 -16.72
CA LYS A 18 -4.80 -1.69 -16.64
C LYS A 18 -3.96 -2.69 -15.83
N SER A 19 -2.70 -2.38 -15.51
CA SER A 19 -1.80 -3.26 -14.75
C SER A 19 -2.16 -3.31 -13.26
N ALA A 20 -3.22 -4.05 -12.93
CA ALA A 20 -3.69 -4.21 -11.56
C ALA A 20 -2.68 -4.99 -10.70
N LYS A 21 -2.38 -4.47 -9.51
CA LYS A 21 -1.44 -5.10 -8.58
C LYS A 21 -2.13 -6.23 -7.80
N ILE A 22 -1.64 -7.46 -7.93
CA ILE A 22 -2.17 -8.65 -7.24
C ILE A 22 -1.34 -9.11 -6.03
N ALA A 23 -0.48 -8.22 -5.50
CA ALA A 23 0.41 -8.50 -4.36
C ALA A 23 1.32 -9.74 -4.52
N ASN A 24 1.71 -10.06 -5.76
CA ASN A 24 2.70 -11.09 -6.06
C ASN A 24 3.98 -10.43 -6.59
N HIS A 25 5.12 -10.76 -5.99
CA HIS A 25 6.42 -10.15 -6.30
C HIS A 25 7.52 -11.19 -6.33
N PHE A 26 8.50 -10.96 -7.20
CA PHE A 26 9.76 -11.69 -7.22
C PHE A 26 10.90 -10.74 -6.87
N TYR A 27 11.84 -11.21 -6.04
CA TYR A 27 13.01 -10.45 -5.60
C TYR A 27 14.28 -11.26 -5.78
N SER A 28 15.36 -10.59 -6.18
CA SER A 28 16.70 -11.15 -5.99
C SER A 28 17.12 -11.00 -4.53
N LEU A 29 17.97 -11.93 -4.06
CA LEU A 29 18.52 -11.85 -2.70
C LEU A 29 19.31 -10.55 -2.48
N ASN A 30 20.17 -10.17 -3.43
CA ASN A 30 20.96 -8.94 -3.37
C ASN A 30 20.09 -7.68 -3.18
N PHE A 31 18.90 -7.65 -3.80
CA PHE A 31 17.98 -6.53 -3.58
C PHE A 31 17.46 -6.51 -2.15
N LEU A 32 17.05 -7.65 -1.59
CA LEU A 32 16.56 -7.74 -0.21
C LEU A 32 17.61 -7.29 0.81
N GLU A 33 18.88 -7.65 0.60
CA GLU A 33 19.99 -7.23 1.46
C GLU A 33 20.23 -5.71 1.42
N SER A 34 19.91 -5.06 0.30
CA SER A 34 20.08 -3.61 0.12
C SER A 34 19.01 -2.76 0.83
N ILE A 35 17.89 -3.35 1.26
CA ILE A 35 16.73 -2.62 1.81
C ILE A 35 17.11 -1.72 2.99
N LYS A 36 17.98 -2.19 3.89
CA LYS A 36 18.43 -1.44 5.07
C LYS A 36 19.03 -0.07 4.72
N SER A 37 19.57 0.10 3.51
CA SER A 37 20.17 1.35 3.05
C SER A 37 19.14 2.44 2.71
N PHE A 38 17.87 2.10 2.53
CA PHE A 38 16.83 3.05 2.12
C PHE A 38 15.48 2.90 2.82
N GLU A 39 15.27 1.88 3.66
CA GLU A 39 14.01 1.64 4.38
C GLU A 39 13.49 2.89 5.11
N PHE A 40 14.39 3.65 5.74
CA PHE A 40 14.04 4.89 6.45
C PHE A 40 13.47 6.00 5.55
N LYS A 41 13.58 5.87 4.23
CA LYS A 41 13.02 6.81 3.23
C LYS A 41 11.60 6.43 2.82
N LEU A 42 11.10 5.25 3.22
CA LEU A 42 9.73 4.83 2.91
C LEU A 42 8.74 5.70 3.69
N ALA A 43 7.70 6.17 3.00
CA ALA A 43 6.68 7.00 3.61
C ALA A 43 5.68 6.14 4.39
N TYR A 44 5.30 6.60 5.59
CA TYR A 44 4.18 6.02 6.30
C TYR A 44 2.85 6.47 5.68
N HIS A 45 2.00 5.50 5.34
CA HIS A 45 0.60 5.72 4.98
C HIS A 45 -0.23 5.83 6.25
N ILE A 46 -1.09 6.84 6.30
CA ILE A 46 -1.93 7.14 7.45
C ILE A 46 -3.32 6.54 7.22
N ALA A 47 -3.78 5.75 8.17
CA ALA A 47 -5.16 5.28 8.21
C ALA A 47 -5.82 5.67 9.54
N ASP A 48 -6.91 6.41 9.48
CA ASP A 48 -7.75 6.72 10.65
C ASP A 48 -8.40 5.43 11.16
N LYS A 49 -8.35 5.23 12.49
CA LYS A 49 -8.89 4.04 13.14
C LYS A 49 -9.67 4.37 14.40
N ASN A 50 -10.70 3.57 14.63
CA ASN A 50 -11.36 3.44 15.92
C ASN A 50 -10.54 2.43 16.74
N ILE A 51 -9.62 2.92 17.56
CA ILE A 51 -8.69 2.13 18.38
C ILE A 51 -9.30 1.95 19.77
N PRO A 52 -9.73 0.73 20.14
CA PRO A 52 -10.16 0.46 21.51
C PRO A 52 -9.04 0.77 22.50
N HIS A 53 -9.35 1.46 23.59
CA HIS A 53 -8.38 1.91 24.57
C HIS A 53 -8.95 1.88 25.98
N ILE A 54 -8.08 1.92 26.99
CA ILE A 54 -8.49 2.00 28.39
C ILE A 54 -8.64 3.48 28.78
N ASP A 55 -9.77 3.84 29.37
CA ASP A 55 -9.93 5.14 30.01
C ASP A 55 -9.08 5.20 31.28
N LEU A 56 -8.25 6.23 31.40
CA LEU A 56 -7.30 6.30 32.51
C LEU A 56 -7.96 6.58 33.87
N LYS A 57 -9.17 7.16 33.88
CA LYS A 57 -9.91 7.50 35.09
C LYS A 57 -10.80 6.34 35.55
N SER A 58 -11.68 5.83 34.68
CA SER A 58 -12.60 4.74 35.01
C SER A 58 -11.94 3.37 34.99
N LYS A 59 -10.78 3.23 34.31
CA LYS A 59 -10.09 1.96 34.05
C LYS A 59 -10.88 0.98 33.18
N GLU A 60 -11.90 1.44 32.48
CA GLU A 60 -12.74 0.63 31.62
C GLU A 60 -12.26 0.63 30.17
N LEU A 61 -12.61 -0.42 29.42
CA LEU A 61 -12.34 -0.53 27.99
C LEU A 61 -13.38 0.25 27.18
N ILE A 62 -12.92 1.26 26.44
CA ILE A 62 -13.75 2.05 25.52
C ILE A 62 -13.58 1.53 24.09
N LYS A 63 -14.70 1.29 23.42
CA LYS A 63 -14.77 1.09 21.96
C LYS A 63 -15.31 2.37 21.31
N PRO A 64 -14.47 3.17 20.63
CA PRO A 64 -14.87 4.47 20.12
C PRO A 64 -15.79 4.36 18.90
N ASN A 65 -16.72 5.31 18.78
CA ASN A 65 -17.66 5.42 17.65
C ASN A 65 -17.15 6.32 16.51
N GLN A 66 -16.08 7.08 16.75
CA GLN A 66 -15.39 7.93 15.79
C GLN A 66 -13.88 7.64 15.84
N PRO A 67 -13.11 7.96 14.78
CA PRO A 67 -11.67 7.79 14.79
C PRO A 67 -11.03 8.56 15.93
N ASN A 68 -10.21 7.86 16.72
CA ASN A 68 -9.53 8.39 17.90
C ASN A 68 -8.01 8.19 17.83
N GLY A 69 -7.51 7.70 16.70
CA GLY A 69 -6.08 7.54 16.46
C GLY A 69 -5.78 7.16 15.02
N ILE A 70 -4.49 7.16 14.71
CA ILE A 70 -3.96 6.82 13.40
C ILE A 70 -3.15 5.53 13.47
N LYS A 71 -3.25 4.72 12.42
CA LYS A 71 -2.34 3.61 12.15
C LYS A 71 -1.38 4.04 11.05
N LEU A 72 -0.09 3.87 11.30
CA LEU A 72 0.97 4.07 10.32
C LEU A 72 1.29 2.73 9.67
N GLU A 73 1.23 2.67 8.34
CA GLU A 73 1.51 1.46 7.57
C GLU A 73 2.57 1.76 6.51
N LEU A 74 3.51 0.83 6.31
CA LEU A 74 4.39 0.83 5.16
C LEU A 74 3.81 -0.10 4.11
N PHE A 75 3.84 0.31 2.84
CA PHE A 75 3.40 -0.56 1.76
C PHE A 75 4.60 -1.19 1.07
N ILE A 76 4.52 -2.51 0.90
CA ILE A 76 5.58 -3.29 0.26
C ILE A 76 5.91 -2.79 -1.14
N PHE A 77 5.04 -2.08 -1.86
CA PHE A 77 5.38 -1.54 -3.19
C PHE A 77 6.19 -0.26 -3.16
N ASP A 78 6.29 0.42 -2.02
CA ASP A 78 6.90 1.74 -1.98
C ASP A 78 8.42 1.69 -2.20
N PHE A 79 9.02 0.49 -2.23
CA PHE A 79 10.40 0.33 -2.66
C PHE A 79 10.59 0.43 -4.18
N PHE A 80 9.54 0.40 -5.02
CA PHE A 80 9.70 0.41 -6.48
C PHE A 80 10.55 1.56 -7.04
N PRO A 81 10.50 2.79 -6.50
CA PRO A 81 11.41 3.85 -6.93
C PRO A 81 12.90 3.59 -6.63
N PHE A 82 13.23 2.59 -5.80
CA PHE A 82 14.59 2.26 -5.38
C PHE A 82 15.17 1.03 -6.07
N VAL A 83 14.43 0.37 -6.98
CA VAL A 83 14.95 -0.77 -7.74
C VAL A 83 15.74 -0.30 -8.97
N ASN A 84 16.85 -0.97 -9.25
CA ASN A 84 17.64 -0.70 -10.47
C ASN A 84 16.98 -1.25 -11.74
N SER A 85 16.12 -2.26 -11.61
CA SER A 85 15.40 -2.90 -12.71
C SER A 85 14.04 -3.38 -12.23
N LEU A 86 13.00 -3.15 -13.04
CA LEU A 86 11.62 -3.51 -12.76
C LEU A 86 11.01 -4.21 -13.97
N SER A 87 10.47 -5.40 -13.75
CA SER A 87 9.70 -6.15 -14.76
C SER A 87 8.27 -6.36 -14.27
N LEU A 88 7.30 -6.25 -15.18
CA LEU A 88 5.90 -6.53 -14.93
C LEU A 88 5.50 -7.77 -15.72
N LEU A 89 4.83 -8.72 -15.06
CA LEU A 89 4.25 -9.91 -15.70
C LEU A 89 2.73 -9.86 -15.52
N GLU A 90 2.02 -9.67 -16.63
CA GLU A 90 0.57 -9.82 -16.68
C GLU A 90 0.22 -11.30 -16.81
N VAL A 91 -0.81 -11.74 -16.09
CA VAL A 91 -1.29 -13.13 -16.09
C VAL A 91 -2.81 -13.14 -16.16
N ASP A 92 -3.38 -14.20 -16.71
CA ASP A 92 -4.81 -14.40 -16.70
C ASP A 92 -5.32 -14.54 -15.26
N ARG A 93 -6.42 -13.85 -14.95
CA ARG A 93 -7.08 -13.94 -13.64
C ARG A 93 -7.68 -15.33 -13.40
N ILE A 94 -8.13 -15.97 -14.47
CA ILE A 94 -8.79 -17.27 -14.48
C ILE A 94 -8.15 -18.07 -15.62
N LYS A 95 -7.88 -19.37 -15.39
CA LYS A 95 -7.45 -20.29 -16.44
C LYS A 95 -8.61 -20.78 -17.28
#